data_AF-A0A1K1MM51-F1
#
_entry.id   AF-A0A1K1MM51-F1
#
_cell.length_a   1.000
_cell.length_b   1.000
_cell.length_c   1.000
_cell.angle_alpha   90.00
_cell.angle_beta   90.00
_cell.angle_gamma   90.00
#
_symmetry.space_group_name_H-M   'P 1'
#
loop_
_entity.id
_entity.type
_entity.pdbx_description
1 polymer ?
#
loop_
_entity_poly.entity_id
_entity_poly.type
_entity_poly.pdbx_seq_one_letter_code
_entity_poly.pdbx_strand_id
1 'polypeptide(L)'
;MTRWMREAADQLGGYRTGTLVVENGVVSLQDAAGSLTELMDVDRIEVVNEDVYKPVTLEEALTLRTVDGWPLLAGLYSRVKIWK
;
A
#
# COMPACT_ATOMS: atom_id res chain seq x y z
N MET A 1 -17.45 -9.87 4.77
CA MET A 1 -16.23 -10.37 4.10
C MET A 1 -15.12 -10.35 5.14
N THR A 2 -14.50 -11.47 5.46
CA THR A 2 -13.35 -11.49 6.38
C THR A 2 -12.08 -11.01 5.66
N ARG A 3 -11.09 -10.50 6.41
CA ARG A 3 -9.81 -10.02 5.86
C ARG A 3 -9.14 -11.04 4.94
N TRP A 4 -9.14 -12.31 5.34
CA TRP A 4 -8.54 -13.40 4.57
C TRP A 4 -9.25 -13.66 3.22
N MET A 5 -10.57 -13.45 3.13
CA MET A 5 -11.31 -13.58 1.85
C MET A 5 -10.96 -12.43 0.89
N ARG A 6 -10.76 -11.22 1.43
CA ARG A 6 -10.35 -10.04 0.65
C ARG A 6 -8.93 -10.23 0.11
N GLU A 7 -8.00 -10.64 0.98
CA GLU A 7 -6.62 -10.96 0.60
C GLU A 7 -6.54 -12.02 -0.50
N ALA A 8 -7.32 -13.11 -0.38
CA ALA A 8 -7.38 -14.15 -1.39
C ALA A 8 -7.91 -13.64 -2.74
N ALA A 9 -8.96 -12.80 -2.73
CA ALA A 9 -9.51 -12.22 -3.95
C ALA A 9 -8.52 -11.25 -4.63
N ASP A 10 -7.81 -10.43 -3.86
CA ASP A 10 -6.80 -9.52 -4.38
C ASP A 10 -5.60 -10.28 -4.99
N GLN A 11 -5.14 -11.34 -4.32
CA GLN A 11 -4.08 -12.21 -4.86
C GLN A 11 -4.50 -12.90 -6.16
N LEU A 12 -5.73 -13.40 -6.25
CA LEU A 12 -6.29 -13.95 -7.49
C LEU A 12 -6.39 -12.89 -8.61
N GLY A 13 -6.60 -11.63 -8.24
CA GLY A 13 -6.59 -10.48 -9.16
C GLY A 13 -5.18 -10.05 -9.62
N GLY A 14 -4.13 -10.73 -9.15
CA GLY A 14 -2.74 -10.39 -9.45
C GLY A 14 -2.19 -9.22 -8.65
N TYR A 15 -2.84 -8.85 -7.55
CA TYR A 15 -2.32 -7.85 -6.62
C TYR A 15 -1.42 -8.51 -5.58
N ARG A 16 -0.37 -7.79 -5.19
CA ARG A 16 0.33 -8.02 -3.92
C ARG A 16 -0.37 -7.23 -2.84
N THR A 17 -0.48 -7.79 -1.65
CA THR A 17 -1.17 -7.17 -0.52
C THR A 17 -0.23 -7.06 0.67
N GLY A 18 -0.43 -6.03 1.49
CA GLY A 18 0.47 -5.74 2.60
C GLY A 18 0.18 -4.42 3.28
N THR A 19 1.12 -3.95 4.08
CA THR A 19 1.07 -2.65 4.75
C THR A 19 1.95 -1.67 4.01
N LEU A 20 1.47 -0.45 3.74
CA LEU A 20 2.30 0.59 3.17
C LEU A 20 3.29 1.11 4.21
N VAL A 21 4.57 1.14 3.86
CA VAL A 21 5.66 1.66 4.69
C VAL A 21 6.28 2.83 3.96
N VAL A 22 6.44 3.96 4.66
CA VAL A 22 7.10 5.15 4.12
C VAL A 22 8.25 5.51 5.05
N GLU A 23 9.47 5.30 4.59
CA GLU A 23 10.67 5.52 5.40
C GLU A 23 11.80 6.04 4.52
N ASN A 24 12.55 7.04 5.00
CA ASN A 24 13.71 7.63 4.29
C ASN A 24 13.43 8.07 2.84
N GLY A 25 12.19 8.51 2.55
CA GLY A 25 11.79 8.94 1.20
C GLY A 25 11.47 7.78 0.24
N VAL A 26 11.42 6.54 0.75
CA VAL A 26 11.07 5.35 -0.01
C VAL A 26 9.70 4.85 0.42
N VAL A 27 8.87 4.48 -0.56
CA VAL A 27 7.57 3.83 -0.34
C VAL A 27 7.73 2.35 -0.61
N SER A 28 7.40 1.51 0.37
CA SER A 28 7.47 0.06 0.27
C SER A 28 6.16 -0.60 0.68
N LEU A 29 5.90 -1.78 0.14
CA LEU A 29 4.86 -2.69 0.61
C LEU A 29 5.50 -3.76 1.50
N GLN A 30 5.09 -3.80 2.77
CA GLN A 30 5.45 -4.89 3.67
C GLN A 30 4.43 -6.02 3.58
N ASP A 31 4.85 -7.21 3.17
CA ASP A 31 3.98 -8.38 3.12
C ASP A 31 3.71 -8.98 4.53
N ALA A 32 2.84 -9.98 4.59
CA ALA A 32 2.51 -10.67 5.84
C ALA A 32 3.69 -11.46 6.45
N ALA A 33 4.73 -11.75 5.67
CA ALA A 33 5.96 -12.37 6.14
C ALA A 33 7.00 -11.34 6.63
N GLY A 34 6.69 -10.04 6.51
CA GLY A 34 7.55 -8.93 6.90
C GLY A 34 8.52 -8.48 5.81
N SER A 35 8.49 -9.06 4.61
CA SER A 35 9.36 -8.66 3.50
C SER A 35 8.92 -7.32 2.93
N LEU A 36 9.88 -6.45 2.64
CA LEU A 36 9.64 -5.16 2.01
C LEU A 36 9.85 -5.26 0.50
N THR A 37 8.86 -4.84 -0.27
CA THR A 37 9.00 -4.58 -1.71
C THR A 37 8.93 -3.08 -1.94
N GLU A 38 10.01 -2.49 -2.41
CA GLU A 38 10.02 -1.09 -2.85
C GLU A 38 9.07 -0.88 -4.03
N LEU A 39 8.32 0.22 -3.99
CA LEU A 39 7.34 0.59 -5.00
C LEU A 39 7.91 1.67 -5.91
N MET A 40 7.50 1.66 -7.17
CA MET A 40 7.89 2.64 -8.19
C MET A 40 6.67 3.41 -8.71
N ASP A 41 6.90 4.55 -9.36
CA ASP A 41 5.82 5.39 -9.93
C ASP A 41 4.93 4.66 -10.95
N VAL A 42 5.45 3.61 -11.59
CA VAL A 42 4.72 2.78 -12.55
C VAL A 42 3.76 1.79 -11.87
N ASP A 43 3.93 1.55 -10.58
CA ASP A 43 3.11 0.60 -9.84
C ASP A 43 1.76 1.20 -9.49
N ARG A 44 0.72 0.38 -9.58
CA ARG A 44 -0.62 0.81 -9.18
C ARG A 44 -0.81 0.54 -7.70
N ILE A 45 -0.78 1.59 -6.89
CA ILE A 45 -0.93 1.53 -5.43
C ILE A 45 -2.37 1.88 -5.05
N GLU A 46 -3.00 1.04 -4.23
CA GLU A 46 -4.34 1.29 -3.70
C GLU A 46 -4.36 1.03 -2.20
N VAL A 47 -4.67 2.05 -1.40
CA VAL A 47 -4.75 1.98 0.07
C VAL A 47 -6.20 1.76 0.50
N VAL A 48 -6.42 1.00 1.57
CA VAL A 48 -7.74 0.88 2.17
C VAL A 48 -7.99 2.05 3.10
N ASN A 49 -9.07 2.78 2.82
CA ASN A 49 -9.59 3.84 3.65
C ASN A 49 -11.10 3.66 3.76
N GLU A 50 -11.62 3.54 4.98
CA GLU A 50 -13.06 3.33 5.24
C GLU A 50 -13.65 2.15 4.42
N ASP A 51 -12.96 1.00 4.42
CA ASP A 51 -13.29 -0.23 3.68
C ASP A 51 -13.21 -0.17 2.14
N VAL A 52 -12.90 1.01 1.57
CA VAL A 52 -12.78 1.23 0.14
C VAL A 52 -11.30 1.35 -0.27
N TYR A 53 -10.95 0.76 -1.40
CA TYR A 53 -9.65 0.97 -2.03
C TYR A 53 -9.62 2.34 -2.72
N LYS A 54 -8.71 3.21 -2.27
CA LYS A 54 -8.43 4.50 -2.92
C LYS A 54 -7.10 4.39 -3.65
N PRO A 55 -7.05 4.68 -4.96
CA PRO A 55 -5.78 4.76 -5.67
C PRO A 55 -4.97 5.93 -5.12
N VAL A 56 -3.66 5.73 -5.00
CA VAL A 56 -2.72 6.75 -4.55
C VAL A 56 -1.48 6.72 -5.42
N THR A 57 -0.88 7.87 -5.65
CA THR A 57 0.43 7.97 -6.29
C THR A 57 1.55 7.80 -5.26
N LEU A 58 2.75 7.50 -5.76
CA LEU A 58 3.94 7.45 -4.91
C LEU A 58 4.25 8.84 -4.31
N GLU A 59 4.04 9.91 -5.09
CA GLU A 59 4.13 11.29 -4.60
C GLU A 59 3.15 11.56 -3.45
N GLU A 60 1.88 11.14 -3.56
CA GLU A 60 0.89 11.30 -2.48
C GLU A 60 1.32 10.54 -1.22
N ALA A 61 1.82 9.30 -1.35
CA ALA A 61 2.37 8.54 -0.23
C ALA A 61 3.58 9.25 0.43
N LEU A 62 4.40 9.93 -0.36
CA LEU A 62 5.56 10.67 0.13
C LEU A 62 5.26 12.06 0.66
N THR A 63 4.16 12.70 0.27
CA THR A 63 3.89 14.11 0.60
C THR A 63 2.76 14.27 1.61
N LEU A 64 1.78 13.36 1.63
CA LEU A 64 0.68 13.43 2.58
C LEU A 64 1.20 13.17 4.00
N ARG A 65 0.95 14.13 4.88
CA ARG A 65 1.38 14.09 6.28
C ARG A 65 0.21 14.40 7.20
N THR A 66 0.22 13.79 8.39
CA THR A 66 -0.61 14.24 9.50
C THR A 66 -0.14 15.60 10.00
N VAL A 67 -0.93 16.24 10.87
CA VAL A 67 -0.55 17.51 11.52
C VAL A 67 0.78 17.38 12.28
N ASP A 68 1.06 16.20 12.82
CA ASP A 68 2.29 15.90 13.56
C ASP A 68 3.49 15.54 12.64
N GLY A 69 3.32 15.57 11.32
CA GLY A 69 4.38 15.30 10.35
C GLY A 69 4.62 13.82 10.03
N TRP A 70 3.74 12.91 10.45
CA TRP A 70 3.82 11.48 10.09
C TRP A 70 3.26 11.22 8.70
N PRO A 71 3.83 10.30 7.90
CA PRO A 71 3.23 9.87 6.63
C PRO A 71 1.79 9.39 6.81
N LEU A 72 0.83 10.10 6.20
CA LEU A 72 -0.60 9.86 6.43
C LEU A 72 -1.04 8.47 5.98
N LEU A 73 -0.41 7.96 4.92
CA LEU A 73 -0.77 6.69 4.29
C LEU A 73 0.06 5.51 4.82
N ALA A 74 1.09 5.76 5.63
CA ALA A 74 1.88 4.69 6.21
C ALA A 74 1.07 3.90 7.26
N GLY A 75 1.28 2.59 7.31
CA GLY A 75 0.52 1.69 8.17
C GLY A 75 -0.83 1.25 7.62
N LEU A 76 -1.29 1.84 6.50
CA LEU A 76 -2.55 1.43 5.87
C LEU A 76 -2.37 0.12 5.10
N TYR A 77 -3.37 -0.75 5.23
CA TYR A 77 -3.45 -1.94 4.40
C TYR A 77 -3.61 -1.52 2.93
N SER A 78 -2.78 -2.09 2.08
CA SER A 78 -2.62 -1.68 0.70
C SER A 78 -2.55 -2.89 -0.21
N ARG A 79 -3.01 -2.70 -1.45
CA ARG A 79 -2.78 -3.63 -2.53
C ARG A 79 -2.07 -2.92 -3.66
N VAL A 80 -1.16 -3.63 -4.29
CA VAL A 80 -0.28 -3.10 -5.33
C VAL A 80 -0.26 -4.04 -6.51
N LYS A 81 -0.42 -3.49 -7.71
CA LYS A 81 -0.13 -4.21 -8.94
C LYS A 81 1.23 -3.77 -9.45
N ILE A 82 2.21 -4.66 -9.31
CA ILE A 82 3.57 -4.42 -9.78
C ILE A 82 3.59 -4.57 -11.29
N TRP A 83 4.03 -3.52 -11.99
CA TRP A 83 4.31 -3.61 -13.42
C TRP A 83 5.80 -3.96 -13.58
N LYS A 84 6.06 -5.17 -14.08
CA LYS A 84 7.40 -5.65 -14.42
C LYS A 84 7.83 -5.16 -15.79
#